data_AF-A0AA87IHS9-F1
#
_entry.id   AF-A0AA87IHS9-F1
#
_cell.length_a   1.000
_cell.length_b   1.000
_cell.length_c   1.000
_cell.angle_alpha   90.00
_cell.angle_beta   90.00
_cell.angle_gamma   90.00
#
_symmetry.space_group_name_H-M   'P 1'
#
loop_
_entity.id
_entity.type
_entity.pdbx_description
1 polymer ?
#
loop_
_entity_poly.entity_id
_entity_poly.type
_entity_poly.pdbx_seq_one_letter_code
_entity_poly.pdbx_strand_id
1 'polypeptide(L)'
;MKKLLFLLIPTLFVAACSQPTITEEDDSKSTEVAGAPAASELEVYTTVYPLAYFTKRIGGERVNVESIYPPGGNVHVFEPTQQDMIAFAESDLLFYIGLGLEGFIDSAKNTLSEENVELVATADAISDEELESGQSHGEESLENHEHEHHDEENHDNHAEEESHDD
;
A
#
# COMPACT_ATOMS: atom_id res chain seq x y z
N MET A 1 18.80 15.85 -71.67
CA MET A 1 18.41 14.55 -72.25
C MET A 1 18.45 13.52 -71.13
N LYS A 2 17.43 12.77 -70.72
CA LYS A 2 15.98 12.79 -70.92
C LYS A 2 15.35 12.79 -69.51
N LYS A 3 14.33 13.61 -69.32
CA LYS A 3 13.38 13.50 -68.21
C LYS A 3 12.46 12.32 -68.53
N LEU A 4 12.12 11.48 -67.56
CA LEU A 4 10.90 10.69 -67.67
C LEU A 4 10.19 10.62 -66.31
N LEU A 5 9.38 11.67 -66.13
CA LEU A 5 8.20 11.73 -65.30
C LEU A 5 7.25 10.58 -65.70
N PHE A 6 6.83 9.75 -64.74
CA PHE A 6 5.60 8.96 -64.88
C PHE A 6 4.78 9.12 -63.61
N LEU A 7 3.81 10.03 -63.71
CA LEU A 7 2.67 10.18 -62.82
C LEU A 7 1.54 9.35 -63.44
N LEU A 8 1.05 8.33 -62.74
CA LEU A 8 -0.26 7.71 -63.01
C LEU A 8 -0.76 6.88 -61.80
N ILE A 9 -1.46 7.56 -60.90
CA ILE A 9 -2.51 7.02 -60.00
C ILE A 9 -3.83 6.98 -60.83
N PRO A 10 -4.91 6.20 -60.54
CA PRO A 10 -5.20 5.27 -59.44
C PRO A 10 -5.75 3.89 -59.89
N THR A 11 -5.86 2.91 -58.99
CA THR A 11 -7.02 1.98 -59.01
C THR A 11 -7.37 1.53 -57.59
N LEU A 12 -8.41 2.19 -57.09
CA LEU A 12 -9.43 1.77 -56.15
C LEU A 12 -9.53 0.23 -55.96
N PHE A 13 -9.04 -0.28 -54.82
CA PHE A 13 -9.37 -1.62 -54.35
C PHE A 13 -10.68 -1.54 -53.56
N VAL A 14 -11.80 -1.78 -54.24
CA VAL A 14 -13.08 -2.06 -53.57
C VAL A 14 -13.02 -3.49 -53.08
N ALA A 15 -12.89 -3.67 -51.77
CA ALA A 15 -13.05 -4.97 -51.12
C ALA A 15 -14.51 -5.42 -51.29
N ALA A 16 -14.73 -6.39 -52.17
CA ALA A 16 -15.99 -7.07 -52.34
C ALA A 16 -16.29 -7.91 -51.08
N CYS A 17 -17.46 -7.67 -50.48
CA CYS A 17 -18.00 -8.54 -49.46
C CYS A 17 -18.30 -9.91 -50.08
N SER A 18 -17.58 -10.94 -49.64
CA SER A 18 -17.94 -12.33 -49.86
C SER A 18 -18.63 -12.81 -48.59
N GLN A 19 -19.95 -13.01 -48.62
CA GLN A 19 -20.67 -13.71 -47.56
C GLN A 19 -20.55 -15.22 -47.79
N PRO A 20 -20.06 -16.00 -46.81
CA PRO A 20 -20.38 -17.40 -46.70
C PRO A 20 -21.60 -17.56 -45.77
N THR A 21 -22.63 -18.16 -46.36
CA THR A 21 -23.49 -19.22 -45.81
C THR A 21 -23.59 -19.33 -44.28
N ILE A 22 -24.79 -19.09 -43.76
CA ILE A 22 -25.21 -19.55 -42.42
C ILE A 22 -25.20 -21.08 -42.45
N THR A 23 -24.27 -21.66 -41.71
CA THR A 23 -24.41 -23.00 -41.12
C THR A 23 -24.34 -22.81 -39.62
N GLU A 24 -25.49 -22.95 -38.97
CA GLU A 24 -25.53 -23.27 -37.54
C GLU A 24 -24.88 -24.64 -37.39
N GLU A 25 -23.80 -24.76 -36.60
CA GLU A 25 -23.51 -25.84 -35.63
C GLU A 25 -22.28 -25.42 -34.79
N ASP A 26 -22.50 -25.37 -33.47
CA ASP A 26 -21.60 -25.61 -32.34
C ASP A 26 -20.33 -24.76 -32.07
N ASP A 27 -20.19 -24.53 -30.76
CA ASP A 27 -19.04 -24.13 -29.97
C ASP A 27 -18.75 -22.63 -29.71
N SER A 28 -18.86 -22.31 -28.43
CA SER A 28 -18.88 -20.98 -27.81
C SER A 28 -17.46 -20.42 -27.76
N LYS A 29 -16.95 -19.94 -28.91
CA LYS A 29 -15.73 -19.15 -28.94
C LYS A 29 -16.08 -17.70 -28.68
N SER A 30 -15.95 -17.30 -27.40
CA SER A 30 -15.96 -15.90 -26.97
C SER A 30 -15.18 -15.05 -27.96
N THR A 31 -15.91 -14.14 -28.60
CA THR A 31 -15.34 -13.10 -29.46
C THR A 31 -14.35 -12.31 -28.63
N GLU A 32 -13.06 -12.47 -28.92
CA GLU A 32 -12.04 -11.51 -28.54
C GLU A 32 -12.43 -10.17 -29.14
N VAL A 33 -13.02 -9.31 -28.31
CA VAL A 33 -13.03 -7.88 -28.57
C VAL A 33 -11.57 -7.49 -28.59
N ALA A 34 -11.04 -7.18 -29.76
CA ALA A 34 -9.69 -6.65 -29.94
C ALA A 34 -9.53 -5.46 -28.97
N GLY A 35 -8.83 -5.74 -27.87
CA GLY A 35 -8.67 -4.83 -26.75
C GLY A 35 -7.97 -3.56 -27.23
N ALA A 36 -8.51 -2.42 -26.83
CA ALA A 36 -7.70 -1.22 -26.70
C ALA A 36 -6.41 -1.59 -25.94
N PRO A 37 -5.25 -0.97 -26.25
CA PRO A 37 -4.04 -1.22 -25.47
C PRO A 37 -4.40 -1.05 -24.00
N ALA A 38 -4.20 -2.11 -23.19
CA ALA A 38 -4.35 -2.03 -21.75
C ALA A 38 -3.47 -0.86 -21.31
N ALA A 39 -4.08 0.18 -20.72
CA ALA A 39 -3.31 1.23 -20.09
C ALA A 39 -2.39 0.54 -19.07
N SER A 40 -1.09 0.80 -19.11
CA SER A 40 -0.17 0.26 -18.11
C SER A 40 -0.66 0.67 -16.73
N GLU A 41 -0.79 -0.31 -15.83
CA GLU A 41 -1.14 -0.06 -14.44
C GLU A 41 -0.03 0.79 -13.81
N LEU A 42 -0.41 1.73 -12.94
CA LEU A 42 0.56 2.46 -12.13
C LEU A 42 1.09 1.54 -11.03
N GLU A 43 2.40 1.53 -10.84
CA GLU A 43 3.04 0.83 -9.75
C GLU A 43 3.05 1.71 -8.50
N VAL A 44 2.37 1.28 -7.45
CA VAL A 44 2.13 2.08 -6.25
C VAL A 44 2.56 1.35 -4.99
N TYR A 45 3.48 1.93 -4.24
CA TYR A 45 3.82 1.48 -2.89
C TYR A 45 3.05 2.25 -1.82
N THR A 46 2.77 1.58 -0.71
CA THR A 46 2.10 2.17 0.45
C THR A 46 2.75 1.72 1.75
N THR A 47 2.74 2.57 2.78
CA THR A 47 3.30 2.20 4.09
C THR A 47 2.37 1.25 4.83
N VAL A 48 1.16 1.71 5.17
CA VAL A 48 0.22 0.96 6.02
C VAL A 48 -0.96 0.38 5.24
N TYR A 49 -1.53 -0.71 5.77
CA TYR A 49 -2.68 -1.40 5.17
C TYR A 49 -3.87 -0.48 4.82
N PRO A 50 -4.28 0.50 5.65
CA PRO A 50 -5.36 1.41 5.27
C PRO A 50 -5.08 2.16 3.96
N LEU A 51 -3.84 2.62 3.74
CA LEU A 51 -3.44 3.27 2.49
C LEU A 51 -3.51 2.29 1.33
N ALA A 52 -2.94 1.08 1.48
CA ALA A 52 -3.03 0.02 0.48
C ALA A 52 -4.48 -0.28 0.07
N TYR A 53 -5.36 -0.39 1.08
CA TYR A 53 -6.78 -0.66 0.91
C TYR A 53 -7.48 0.43 0.10
N PHE A 54 -7.29 1.70 0.48
CA PHE A 54 -7.92 2.82 -0.23
C PHE A 54 -7.38 2.97 -1.64
N THR A 55 -6.06 2.92 -1.82
CA THR A 55 -5.42 3.03 -3.13
C THR A 55 -5.94 1.97 -4.09
N LYS A 56 -5.99 0.70 -3.66
CA LYS A 56 -6.52 -0.40 -4.49
C LYS A 56 -8.00 -0.21 -4.84
N ARG A 57 -8.81 0.27 -3.89
CA ARG A 57 -10.25 0.47 -4.09
C ARG A 57 -10.55 1.64 -5.03
N ILE A 58 -9.76 2.71 -4.94
CA ILE A 58 -9.91 3.92 -5.75
C ILE A 58 -9.36 3.70 -7.16
N GLY A 59 -8.15 3.14 -7.28
CA GLY A 59 -7.49 2.94 -8.56
C GLY A 59 -8.03 1.76 -9.37
N GLY A 60 -8.58 0.73 -8.72
CA GLY A 60 -9.13 -0.45 -9.41
C GLY A 60 -8.09 -1.15 -10.28
N GLU A 61 -8.45 -1.50 -11.52
CA GLU A 61 -7.58 -2.15 -12.52
C GLU A 61 -6.54 -1.20 -13.14
N ARG A 62 -6.36 0.01 -12.59
CA ARG A 62 -5.38 0.99 -13.09
C ARG A 62 -4.13 1.08 -12.21
N VAL A 63 -4.10 0.34 -11.11
CA VAL A 63 -3.02 0.40 -10.12
C VAL A 63 -2.65 -1.01 -9.70
N ASN A 64 -1.35 -1.28 -9.69
CA ASN A 64 -0.78 -2.37 -8.91
C ASN A 64 -0.30 -1.80 -7.59
N VAL A 65 -0.75 -2.36 -6.46
CA VAL A 65 -0.52 -1.78 -5.13
C VAL A 65 0.18 -2.79 -4.22
N GLU A 66 1.33 -2.40 -3.70
CA GLU A 66 2.11 -3.18 -2.74
C GLU A 66 2.30 -2.42 -1.41
N SER A 67 2.27 -3.15 -0.30
CA SER A 67 2.58 -2.62 1.03
C SER A 67 4.04 -2.89 1.33
N ILE A 68 4.80 -1.85 1.68
CA ILE A 68 6.25 -2.00 1.96
C ILE A 68 6.50 -2.80 3.23
N TYR A 69 5.58 -2.75 4.20
CA TYR A 69 5.77 -3.47 5.45
C TYR A 69 5.51 -4.96 5.22
N PRO A 70 6.47 -5.83 5.56
CA PRO A 70 6.29 -7.27 5.48
C PRO A 70 5.11 -7.70 6.35
N PRO A 71 4.34 -8.73 5.93
CA PRO A 71 3.27 -9.29 6.75
C PRO A 71 3.78 -9.69 8.14
N GLY A 72 3.19 -9.10 9.19
CA GLY A 72 3.58 -9.35 10.58
C GLY A 72 4.86 -8.65 11.04
N GLY A 73 5.47 -7.79 10.22
CA GLY A 73 6.65 -6.99 10.58
C GLY A 73 6.34 -5.88 11.58
N ASN A 74 7.34 -5.47 12.35
CA ASN A 74 7.23 -4.30 13.23
C ASN A 74 7.58 -3.02 12.47
N VAL A 75 6.57 -2.17 12.28
CA VAL A 75 6.66 -0.93 11.50
C VAL A 75 7.57 0.13 12.14
N HIS A 76 7.72 0.11 13.47
CA HIS A 76 8.52 1.11 14.20
C HIS A 76 10.03 0.93 14.05
N VAL A 77 10.45 -0.26 13.60
CA VAL A 77 11.87 -0.60 13.36
C VAL A 77 12.12 -1.04 11.93
N PHE A 78 11.13 -0.85 11.05
CA PHE A 78 11.26 -1.20 9.65
C PHE A 78 12.29 -0.28 8.98
N GLU A 79 13.21 -0.89 8.25
CA GLU A 79 14.15 -0.20 7.38
C GLU A 79 14.12 -0.91 6.02
N PRO A 80 13.90 -0.17 4.91
CA PRO A 80 13.90 -0.76 3.58
C PRO A 80 15.29 -1.29 3.22
N THR A 81 15.31 -2.40 2.49
CA THR A 81 16.54 -2.92 1.89
C THR A 81 16.94 -2.09 0.67
N GLN A 82 18.16 -2.28 0.18
CA GLN A 82 18.59 -1.67 -1.09
C GLN A 82 17.70 -2.07 -2.27
N GLN A 83 17.19 -3.30 -2.26
CA GLN A 83 16.29 -3.78 -3.30
C GLN A 83 14.94 -3.06 -3.24
N ASP A 84 14.42 -2.83 -2.03
CA ASP A 84 13.19 -2.06 -1.85
C ASP A 84 13.37 -0.62 -2.34
N MET A 85 14.50 0.01 -2.03
CA MET A 85 14.80 1.37 -2.51
C MET A 85 14.86 1.47 -4.03
N ILE A 86 15.40 0.46 -4.72
CA ILE A 86 15.37 0.39 -6.19
C ILE A 86 13.93 0.26 -6.68
N ALA A 87 13.15 -0.63 -6.06
CA ALA A 87 11.76 -0.83 -6.44
C ALA A 87 10.91 0.44 -6.22
N PHE A 88 11.18 1.20 -5.16
CA PHE A 88 10.53 2.49 -4.91
C PHE A 88 10.92 3.51 -5.97
N ALA A 89 12.20 3.61 -6.35
CA ALA A 89 12.68 4.54 -7.38
C ALA A 89 12.07 4.27 -8.77
N GLU A 90 11.80 3.01 -9.09
CA GLU A 90 11.19 2.59 -10.35
C GLU A 90 9.65 2.70 -10.36
N SER A 91 9.02 2.86 -9.18
CA SER A 91 7.57 2.98 -9.06
C SER A 91 7.06 4.37 -9.43
N ASP A 92 5.75 4.48 -9.69
CA ASP A 92 5.12 5.76 -10.01
C ASP A 92 4.83 6.57 -8.74
N LEU A 93 4.37 5.89 -7.67
CA LEU A 93 3.85 6.54 -6.46
C LEU A 93 4.25 5.78 -5.19
N LEU A 94 4.55 6.52 -4.12
CA LEU A 94 4.67 5.99 -2.77
C LEU A 94 3.80 6.83 -1.81
N PHE A 95 2.69 6.24 -1.34
CA PHE A 95 1.85 6.84 -0.30
C PHE A 95 2.32 6.46 1.09
N TYR A 96 2.51 7.46 1.95
CA TYR A 96 2.83 7.29 3.35
C TYR A 96 1.95 8.22 4.20
N ILE A 97 1.93 8.02 5.52
CA ILE A 97 1.10 8.83 6.41
C ILE A 97 1.68 10.23 6.50
N GLY A 98 2.97 10.34 6.81
CA GLY A 98 3.61 11.62 7.12
C GLY A 98 3.64 11.89 8.62
N LEU A 99 3.75 13.16 9.02
CA LEU A 99 3.84 13.57 10.44
C LEU A 99 5.02 12.94 11.23
N GLY A 100 6.02 12.39 10.54
CA GLY A 100 7.15 11.71 11.17
C GLY A 100 6.85 10.30 11.68
N LEU A 101 5.75 9.68 11.27
CA LEU A 101 5.37 8.33 11.73
C LEU A 101 6.23 7.23 11.11
N GLU A 102 6.69 7.41 9.88
CA GLU A 102 7.58 6.48 9.19
C GLU A 102 9.05 6.90 9.30
N GLY A 103 9.80 6.28 10.22
CA GLY A 103 11.17 6.69 10.54
C GLY A 103 12.18 6.64 9.38
N PHE A 104 11.96 5.76 8.39
CA PHE A 104 12.85 5.63 7.22
C PHE A 104 12.60 6.69 6.14
N ILE A 105 11.45 7.38 6.17
CA ILE A 105 11.00 8.20 5.03
C ILE A 105 11.90 9.41 4.78
N ASP A 106 12.47 10.02 5.80
CA ASP A 106 13.35 11.19 5.60
C ASP A 106 14.64 10.79 4.88
N SER A 107 15.21 9.63 5.22
CA SER A 107 16.35 9.06 4.50
C SER A 107 15.98 8.65 3.07
N ALA A 108 14.81 8.04 2.89
CA ALA A 108 14.31 7.62 1.59
C ALA A 108 14.04 8.82 0.67
N LYS A 109 13.40 9.88 1.15
CA LYS A 109 13.15 11.13 0.41
C LYS A 109 14.41 11.72 -0.19
N ASN A 110 15.48 11.82 0.60
CA ASN A 110 16.76 12.33 0.11
C ASN A 110 17.30 11.49 -1.06
N THR A 111 17.15 10.17 -0.98
CA THR A 111 17.61 9.24 -2.01
C THR A 111 16.72 9.26 -3.26
N LEU A 112 15.40 9.33 -3.08
CA LEU A 112 14.41 9.21 -4.14
C LEU A 112 14.08 10.55 -4.81
N SER A 113 14.54 11.68 -4.27
CA SER A 113 14.19 13.02 -4.78
C SER A 113 14.63 13.31 -6.22
N GLU A 114 15.58 12.56 -6.76
CA GLU A 114 16.06 12.67 -8.14
C GLU A 114 15.46 11.59 -9.07
N GLU A 115 14.62 10.70 -8.52
CA GLU A 115 13.99 9.59 -9.24
C GLU A 115 12.57 9.95 -9.71
N ASN A 116 11.94 9.06 -10.48
CA ASN A 116 10.63 9.33 -11.08
C ASN A 116 9.44 9.17 -10.11
N VAL A 117 9.66 8.53 -8.96
CA VAL A 117 8.61 8.22 -7.98
C VAL A 117 8.08 9.48 -7.28
N GLU A 118 6.77 9.61 -7.22
CA GLU A 118 6.10 10.65 -6.44
C GLU A 118 5.82 10.19 -5.00
N LEU A 119 6.47 10.84 -4.03
CA LEU A 119 6.26 10.57 -2.61
C LEU A 119 5.13 11.46 -2.08
N VAL A 120 4.04 10.85 -1.62
CA VAL A 120 2.84 11.56 -1.13
C VAL A 120 2.59 11.29 0.35
N ALA A 121 2.76 12.32 1.18
CA ALA A 121 2.29 12.31 2.56
C ALA A 121 0.79 12.55 2.59
N THR A 122 0.04 11.56 3.02
CA THR A 122 -1.43 11.61 3.00
C THR A 122 -2.02 12.48 4.11
N ALA A 123 -1.31 12.66 5.22
CA ALA A 123 -1.74 13.52 6.31
C ALA A 123 -1.42 15.01 6.08
N ASP A 124 -0.54 15.37 5.13
CA ASP A 124 -0.21 16.77 4.83
C ASP A 124 -1.43 17.58 4.35
N ALA A 125 -2.48 16.90 3.89
CA ALA A 125 -3.74 17.51 3.47
C ALA A 125 -4.73 17.77 4.62
N ILE A 126 -4.42 17.29 5.84
CA ILE A 126 -5.29 17.41 7.02
C ILE A 126 -4.79 18.59 7.85
N SER A 127 -5.69 19.47 8.27
CA SER A 127 -5.31 20.60 9.14
C SER A 127 -5.07 20.16 10.58
N ASP A 128 -4.23 20.90 11.32
CA ASP A 128 -3.95 20.63 12.74
C ASP A 128 -5.24 20.60 13.58
N GLU A 129 -6.20 21.49 13.30
CA GLU A 129 -7.51 21.53 13.98
C GLU A 129 -8.29 20.22 13.79
N GLU A 130 -8.27 19.66 12.58
CA GLU A 130 -8.93 18.38 12.29
C GLU A 130 -8.23 17.22 13.02
N LEU A 131 -6.90 17.23 13.10
CA LEU A 131 -6.11 16.23 13.83
C LEU A 131 -6.39 16.28 15.35
N GLU A 132 -6.53 17.47 15.92
CA GLU A 132 -6.84 17.67 17.33
C GLU A 132 -8.29 17.29 17.69
N SER A 133 -9.23 17.50 16.77
CA SER A 133 -10.66 17.22 16.99
C SER A 133 -10.96 15.74 17.31
N GLY A 134 -10.09 14.81 16.91
CA GLY A 134 -10.18 13.38 17.21
C GLY A 134 -9.73 12.99 18.62
N GLN A 135 -9.11 13.89 19.38
CA GLN A 135 -8.61 13.63 20.74
C GLN A 135 -9.66 13.84 21.83
N SER A 136 -10.90 14.22 21.47
CA SER A 136 -12.02 14.38 22.39
C SER A 136 -12.65 13.02 22.81
N HIS A 137 -11.83 12.01 23.10
CA HIS A 137 -12.29 10.85 23.86
C HIS A 137 -12.16 11.18 25.34
N GLY A 138 -13.31 11.32 25.99
CA GLY A 138 -13.47 11.83 27.34
C GLY A 138 -12.49 11.26 28.35
N GLU A 139 -11.95 12.15 29.16
CA GLU A 139 -11.30 11.83 30.43
C GLU A 139 -12.37 11.25 31.38
N GLU A 140 -12.70 9.97 31.21
CA GLU A 140 -13.24 9.17 32.30
C GLU A 140 -12.09 9.00 33.30
N SER A 141 -12.07 9.92 34.27
CA SER A 141 -11.23 9.86 35.45
C SER A 141 -11.33 8.46 36.06
N LEU A 142 -10.28 7.65 35.91
CA LEU A 142 -10.15 6.41 36.67
C LEU A 142 -9.98 6.81 38.13
N GLU A 143 -11.09 6.84 38.87
CA GLU A 143 -11.07 6.97 40.32
C GLU A 143 -10.17 5.88 40.90
N ASN A 144 -9.21 6.35 41.69
CA ASN A 144 -8.22 5.61 42.44
C ASN A 144 -8.85 4.44 43.21
N HIS A 145 -8.57 3.19 42.80
CA HIS A 145 -8.76 2.04 43.67
C HIS A 145 -7.49 1.84 44.50
N GLU A 146 -7.42 2.61 45.57
CA GLU A 146 -6.48 2.43 46.67
C GLU A 146 -6.79 1.10 47.38
N HIS A 147 -5.92 0.12 47.20
CA HIS A 147 -5.96 -1.14 47.95
C HIS A 147 -5.32 -0.91 49.33
N GLU A 148 -6.15 -0.68 50.34
CA GLU A 148 -5.76 -0.80 51.75
C GLU A 148 -5.41 -2.26 52.05
N HIS A 149 -4.12 -2.54 52.27
CA HIS A 149 -3.67 -3.77 52.90
C HIS A 149 -3.85 -3.61 54.42
N HIS A 150 -4.86 -4.28 54.96
CA HIS A 150 -5.08 -4.38 56.39
C HIS A 150 -4.13 -5.43 56.98
N ASP A 151 -3.21 -4.97 57.82
CA ASP A 151 -2.44 -5.82 58.73
C ASP A 151 -3.41 -6.52 59.69
N GLU A 152 -3.31 -7.85 59.76
CA GLU A 152 -3.86 -8.67 60.85
C GLU A 152 -2.69 -9.48 61.43
N GLU A 153 -2.03 -8.85 62.38
CA GLU A 153 -1.21 -9.49 63.41
C GLU A 153 -2.08 -10.46 64.21
N ASN A 154 -1.77 -11.76 64.17
CA ASN A 154 -2.11 -12.62 65.30
C ASN A 154 -1.03 -13.68 65.55
N HIS A 155 -0.41 -13.53 66.72
CA HIS A 155 0.47 -14.47 67.39
C HIS A 155 -0.29 -15.74 67.83
N ASP A 156 0.33 -16.92 67.70
CA ASP A 156 0.72 -17.74 68.86
C ASP A 156 1.41 -19.06 68.47
N ASN A 157 2.71 -19.14 68.81
CA ASN A 157 3.40 -20.17 69.58
C ASN A 157 3.02 -21.67 69.45
N HIS A 158 3.99 -22.51 69.03
CA HIS A 158 4.50 -23.64 69.86
C HIS A 158 5.77 -24.31 69.27
N ALA A 159 6.90 -23.95 69.87
CA ALA A 159 7.99 -24.76 70.44
C ALA A 159 8.38 -26.18 69.91
N GLU A 160 9.70 -26.27 69.66
CA GLU A 160 10.66 -27.41 69.81
C GLU A 160 10.64 -28.52 68.72
N GLU A 161 11.74 -29.05 68.18
CA GLU A 161 13.07 -29.31 68.76
C GLU A 161 14.24 -29.15 67.76
N GLU A 162 15.38 -28.85 68.38
CA GLU A 162 16.78 -29.00 67.98
C GLU A 162 17.14 -30.23 67.12
N SER A 163 18.01 -30.06 66.12
CA SER A 163 19.32 -30.73 66.08
C SER A 163 20.10 -30.36 64.81
N HIS A 164 21.24 -29.69 65.00
CA HIS A 164 22.38 -29.73 64.08
C HIS A 164 23.06 -31.10 64.16
N ASP A 165 23.59 -31.61 63.05
CA ASP A 165 24.96 -32.18 63.03
C ASP A 165 25.47 -32.34 61.58
N ASP A 166 26.69 -31.81 61.40
CA ASP A 166 27.74 -31.96 60.35
C ASP A 166 27.43 -31.89 58.84
#